data_AF-A0A8J3ILV2-F1
#
_entry.id   AF-A0A8J3ILV2-F1
#
_cell.length_a   1.000
_cell.length_b   1.000
_cell.length_c   1.000
_cell.angle_alpha   90.00
_cell.angle_beta   90.00
_cell.angle_gamma   90.00
#
_symmetry.space_group_name_H-M   'P 1'
#
loop_
_entity.id
_entity.type
_entity.pdbx_description
1 polymer ?
#
loop_
_entity_poly.entity_id
_entity_poly.type
_entity_poly.pdbx_seq_one_letter_code
_entity_poly.pdbx_strand_id
1 'polypeptide(L)'
;MAQQLGHHARTISTHFPEHCRTISLRYKEYRRQQGEHRKSLLQAQIHEAALIVQNRGMNLTYQRVGAVLGKPGCFREYEMRRAFLDARHQLDGDVSNHDRDHKKI
;
A
#
# COMPACT_ATOMS: atom_id res chain seq x y z
N MET A 1 22.57 12.01 11.20
CA MET A 1 22.90 13.39 11.64
C MET A 1 24.10 13.45 12.58
N ALA A 2 24.21 12.63 13.64
CA ALA A 2 25.37 12.72 14.55
C ALA A 2 26.72 12.28 13.93
N GLN A 3 26.74 11.22 13.11
CA GLN A 3 27.98 10.71 12.50
C GLN A 3 28.60 11.67 11.46
N GLN A 4 27.81 12.55 10.85
CA GLN A 4 28.31 13.53 9.87
C GLN A 4 28.94 14.78 10.51
N LEU A 5 28.73 15.00 11.81
CA LEU A 5 29.22 16.18 12.53
C LEU A 5 30.39 15.85 13.47
N GLY A 6 30.93 14.62 13.43
CA GLY A 6 32.06 14.21 14.28
C GLY A 6 31.78 14.20 15.79
N HIS A 7 30.54 14.47 16.22
CA HIS A 7 30.14 14.52 17.61
C HIS A 7 29.29 13.33 18.01
N HIS A 8 29.50 12.83 19.23
CA HIS A 8 28.71 11.72 19.76
C HIS A 8 27.23 12.12 19.89
N ALA A 9 26.31 11.23 19.49
CA ALA A 9 24.87 11.53 19.45
C ALA A 9 24.32 12.03 20.79
N ARG A 10 24.90 11.53 21.89
CA ARG A 10 24.56 11.96 23.26
C ARG A 10 24.90 13.44 23.48
N THR A 11 26.07 13.90 23.03
CA THR A 11 26.53 15.29 23.19
C THR A 11 25.59 16.27 22.50
N ILE A 12 25.20 15.99 21.25
CA ILE A 12 24.25 16.85 20.51
C ILE A 12 22.86 16.84 21.17
N SER A 13 22.40 15.68 21.64
CA SER A 13 21.10 15.56 22.31
C SER A 13 21.05 16.29 23.65
N THR A 14 22.18 16.39 24.37
CA THR A 14 22.26 17.12 25.65
C THR A 14 22.28 18.62 25.44
N HIS A 15 23.02 19.12 24.45
CA HIS A 15 23.14 20.57 24.19
C HIS A 15 21.96 21.14 23.40
N PHE A 16 21.31 20.35 22.54
CA PHE A 16 20.22 20.79 21.68
C PHE A 16 18.99 19.86 21.74
N PRO A 17 18.39 19.66 22.93
CA PRO A 17 17.31 18.69 23.13
C PRO A 17 16.06 19.04 22.30
N GLU A 18 15.67 20.31 22.29
CA GLU A 18 14.50 20.82 21.54
C GLU A 18 14.66 20.64 20.02
N HIS A 19 15.87 20.89 19.49
CA HIS A 19 16.17 20.71 18.06
C HIS A 19 16.13 19.22 17.69
N CYS A 20 16.75 18.37 18.51
CA CYS A 20 16.72 16.92 18.31
C CYS A 20 15.29 16.36 18.35
N ARG A 21 14.46 16.88 19.27
CA ARG A 21 13.04 16.50 19.38
C ARG A 21 12.25 16.90 18.14
N THR A 22 12.40 18.14 17.68
CA THR A 22 11.73 18.65 16.47
C THR A 22 12.11 17.84 15.23
N ILE A 23 13.41 17.57 15.04
CA ILE A 23 13.90 16.74 13.94
C ILE A 23 13.32 15.32 14.04
N SER A 24 13.35 14.71 15.23
CA SER A 24 12.80 13.37 15.44
C SER A 24 11.30 13.30 15.15
N LEU A 25 10.53 14.32 15.52
CA LEU A 25 9.10 14.43 15.20
C LEU A 25 8.88 14.52 13.68
N ARG A 26 9.62 15.37 12.98
CA ARG A 26 9.55 15.48 11.51
C ARG A 26 9.89 14.16 10.83
N TYR A 27 10.92 13.45 11.30
CA TYR A 27 11.26 12.13 10.76
C TYR A 27 10.18 11.08 11.03
N LYS A 28 9.55 11.08 12.20
CA LYS A 28 8.43 10.19 12.51
C LYS A 28 7.26 10.46 11.56
N GLU A 29 6.89 11.71 11.38
CA GLU A 29 5.80 12.11 10.49
C GLU A 29 6.11 11.77 9.03
N TYR A 30 7.32 12.07 8.55
CA TYR A 30 7.77 11.67 7.23
C TYR A 30 7.71 10.14 7.03
N ARG A 31 8.17 9.35 8.02
CA ARG A 31 8.07 7.89 7.94
C ARG A 31 6.62 7.40 7.91
N ARG A 32 5.71 8.07 8.64
CA ARG A 32 4.28 7.77 8.61
C ARG A 32 3.70 8.01 7.22
N GLN A 33 3.92 9.20 6.66
CA GLN A 33 3.46 9.57 5.32
C GLN A 33 4.04 8.65 4.24
N GLN A 34 5.32 8.29 4.33
CA GLN A 34 5.93 7.32 3.42
C GLN A 34 5.32 5.92 3.56
N GLY A 35 4.99 5.50 4.79
CA GLY A 35 4.27 4.25 5.02
C GLY A 35 2.87 4.25 4.40
N GLU A 36 2.11 5.33 4.59
CA GLU A 36 0.78 5.51 4.00
C GLU A 36 0.84 5.55 2.46
N HIS A 37 1.81 6.27 1.89
CA HIS A 37 2.01 6.34 0.44
C HIS A 37 2.36 4.97 -0.15
N ARG A 38 3.27 4.21 0.50
CA ARG A 38 3.59 2.84 0.08
C ARG A 38 2.37 1.94 0.10
N LYS A 39 1.54 2.02 1.15
CA LYS A 39 0.28 1.25 1.24
C LYS A 39 -0.68 1.61 0.12
N SER A 40 -0.88 2.90 -0.15
CA SER A 40 -1.76 3.38 -1.21
C SER A 40 -1.30 2.89 -2.59
N LEU A 41 0.00 2.95 -2.88
CA LEU A 41 0.57 2.43 -4.14
C LEU A 41 0.37 0.93 -4.29
N LEU A 42 0.55 0.16 -3.22
CA LEU A 42 0.33 -1.29 -3.24
C LEU A 42 -1.15 -1.63 -3.47
N GLN A 43 -2.06 -0.92 -2.81
CA GLN A 43 -3.49 -1.08 -3.01
C GLN A 43 -3.89 -0.76 -4.46
N ALA A 44 -3.40 0.34 -5.03
CA ALA A 44 -3.68 0.72 -6.40
C ALA A 44 -3.19 -0.34 -7.41
N GLN A 45 -1.97 -0.86 -7.23
CA GLN A 45 -1.42 -1.90 -8.10
C GLN A 45 -2.24 -3.20 -8.05
N ILE A 46 -2.64 -3.62 -6.84
CA ILE A 46 -3.45 -4.83 -6.69
C ILE A 46 -4.84 -4.64 -7.29
N HIS A 47 -5.44 -3.46 -7.10
CA HIS A 47 -6.74 -3.13 -7.66
C HIS A 47 -6.71 -3.15 -9.20
N GLU A 48 -5.72 -2.52 -9.82
CA GLU A 48 -5.52 -2.54 -11.26
C GLU A 48 -5.30 -3.97 -11.79
N ALA A 49 -4.46 -4.75 -11.11
CA ALA A 49 -4.23 -6.15 -11.49
C ALA A 49 -5.49 -7.01 -11.34
N ALA A 50 -6.31 -6.77 -10.32
CA ALA A 50 -7.60 -7.44 -10.13
C ALA A 50 -8.58 -7.09 -11.26
N LEU A 51 -8.69 -5.81 -11.64
CA LEU A 51 -9.50 -5.37 -12.78
C LEU A 51 -9.07 -6.04 -14.08
N ILE A 52 -7.75 -6.15 -14.34
CA ILE A 52 -7.24 -6.83 -15.53
C ILE A 52 -7.65 -8.32 -15.53
N VAL A 53 -7.60 -9.00 -14.37
CA VAL A 53 -8.03 -10.40 -14.27
C VAL A 53 -9.54 -10.53 -14.49
N GLN A 54 -10.35 -9.64 -13.91
CA GLN A 54 -11.80 -9.64 -14.07
C GLN A 54 -12.21 -9.35 -15.52
N ASN A 55 -11.62 -8.34 -16.17
CA ASN A 55 -11.89 -8.00 -17.57
C ASN A 55 -11.51 -9.11 -18.54
N ARG A 56 -10.60 -10.00 -18.16
CA ARG A 56 -10.27 -11.22 -18.93
C ARG A 56 -11.26 -12.36 -18.69
N GLY A 57 -12.34 -12.14 -17.95
CA GLY A 57 -13.34 -13.16 -17.59
C GLY A 57 -12.81 -14.22 -16.62
N MET A 58 -11.73 -13.92 -15.89
CA MET A 58 -11.07 -14.88 -15.02
C MET A 58 -11.44 -14.66 -13.55
N ASN A 59 -11.59 -15.76 -12.80
CA ASN A 59 -11.72 -15.72 -11.34
C ASN A 59 -10.52 -15.02 -10.68
N LEU A 60 -10.83 -14.12 -9.74
CA LEU A 60 -9.88 -13.39 -8.89
C LEU A 60 -9.20 -14.34 -7.91
N THR A 61 -8.00 -14.79 -8.24
CA THR A 61 -7.16 -15.65 -7.37
C THR A 61 -5.79 -15.01 -7.17
N TYR A 62 -5.16 -15.31 -6.03
CA TYR A 62 -3.81 -14.80 -5.70
C TYR A 62 -2.79 -15.11 -6.80
N GLN A 63 -2.85 -16.30 -7.41
CA GLN A 63 -1.93 -16.68 -8.47
C GLN A 63 -2.09 -15.82 -9.72
N ARG A 64 -3.33 -15.54 -10.13
CA ARG A 64 -3.61 -14.77 -11.36
C ARG A 64 -3.27 -13.29 -11.20
N VAL A 65 -3.65 -12.69 -10.07
CA VAL A 65 -3.27 -11.31 -9.77
C VAL A 65 -1.74 -11.20 -9.62
N GLY A 66 -1.10 -12.18 -8.98
CA GLY A 66 0.35 -12.22 -8.83
C GLY A 66 1.08 -12.40 -10.17
N ALA A 67 0.50 -13.15 -11.10
CA ALA A 67 1.01 -13.27 -12.47
C ALA A 67 0.91 -11.95 -13.24
N VAL A 68 -0.20 -11.21 -13.11
CA VAL A 68 -0.35 -9.87 -13.71
C VAL A 68 0.65 -8.88 -13.13
N LEU A 69 0.92 -8.95 -11.83
CA LEU A 69 1.94 -8.14 -11.14
C LEU A 69 3.39 -8.58 -11.43
N GLY A 70 3.60 -9.67 -12.19
CA GLY A 70 4.91 -10.26 -12.45
C GLY A 70 5.59 -10.85 -11.21
N LYS A 71 4.87 -11.01 -10.10
CA LYS A 71 5.39 -11.45 -8.79
C LYS A 71 4.41 -12.42 -8.12
N PRO A 72 4.36 -13.69 -8.53
CA PRO A 72 3.40 -14.66 -7.98
C PRO A 72 3.57 -14.93 -6.47
N GLY A 73 4.73 -14.60 -5.89
CA GLY A 73 5.01 -14.74 -4.46
C GLY A 73 4.66 -13.53 -3.59
N CYS A 74 4.17 -12.41 -4.16
CA CYS A 74 4.00 -11.16 -3.41
C CYS A 74 2.92 -11.24 -2.31
N PHE A 75 1.97 -12.17 -2.42
CA PHE A 75 0.93 -12.39 -1.41
C PHE A 75 1.40 -13.15 -0.16
N ARG A 76 2.71 -13.32 0.06
CA ARG A 76 3.23 -13.77 1.36
C ARG A 76 3.17 -12.64 2.40
N GLU A 77 3.25 -11.39 1.95
CA GLU A 77 3.17 -10.23 2.82
C GLU A 77 1.72 -9.97 3.25
N TYR A 78 1.52 -9.66 4.54
CA TYR A 78 0.21 -9.38 5.11
C TYR A 78 -0.49 -8.22 4.40
N GLU A 79 0.23 -7.14 4.09
CA GLU A 79 -0.33 -5.96 3.43
C GLU A 79 -0.86 -6.29 2.03
N MET A 80 -0.16 -7.14 1.28
CA MET A 80 -0.58 -7.59 -0.05
C MET A 80 -1.86 -8.43 0.01
N ARG A 81 -1.98 -9.32 1.00
CA ARG A 81 -3.20 -10.12 1.19
C ARG A 81 -4.39 -9.24 1.54
N ARG A 82 -4.20 -8.29 2.46
CA ARG A 82 -5.27 -7.39 2.89
C ARG A 82 -5.75 -6.53 1.73
N ALA A 83 -4.84 -5.91 0.99
CA ALA A 83 -5.18 -5.11 -0.19
C ALA A 83 -5.92 -5.91 -1.27
N PHE A 84 -5.59 -7.21 -1.46
CA PHE A 84 -6.36 -8.07 -2.38
C PHE A 84 -7.77 -8.37 -1.89
N LEU A 85 -7.94 -8.64 -0.60
CA LEU A 85 -9.28 -8.87 -0.03
C LEU A 85 -10.16 -7.63 -0.14
N ASP A 86 -9.59 -6.44 0.13
CA ASP A 86 -10.27 -5.17 -0.01
C ASP A 86 -10.68 -4.94 -1.48
N ALA A 87 -9.76 -5.13 -2.44
CA ALA A 87 -10.05 -4.99 -3.87
C ALA A 87 -11.12 -5.98 -4.34
N ARG A 88 -11.06 -7.24 -3.88
CA ARG A 88 -12.06 -8.26 -4.22
C ARG A 88 -13.44 -7.89 -3.68
N HIS A 89 -13.52 -7.41 -2.43
CA HIS A 89 -14.79 -6.98 -1.84
C HIS A 89 -15.40 -5.79 -2.59
N GLN A 90 -14.57 -4.83 -3.03
CA GLN A 90 -15.03 -3.70 -3.84
C GLN A 90 -15.59 -4.17 -5.18
N LEU A 91 -14.86 -5.04 -5.88
CA LEU A 91 -15.27 -5.56 -7.19
C LEU A 91 -16.48 -6.50 -7.14
N ASP A 92 -16.60 -7.35 -6.12
CA ASP A 92 -17.77 -8.22 -5.93
C ASP A 92 -19.03 -7.41 -5.57
N GLY A 93 -18.85 -6.29 -4.86
CA GLY A 93 -19.93 -5.35 -4.54
C GLY A 93 -20.49 -4.64 -5.79
N ASP A 94 -19.63 -4.30 -6.76
CA ASP A 94 -20.03 -3.63 -8.01
C ASP A 94 -20.72 -4.58 -9.01
N VAL A 95 -20.35 -5.86 -9.04
CA VAL A 95 -21.00 -6.86 -9.93
C VAL A 95 -22.50 -7.02 -9.60
N SER A 96 -22.91 -6.79 -8.35
CA SER A 96 -24.33 -6.84 -7.96
C SER A 96 -25.14 -5.64 -8.48
N ASN A 97 -24.51 -4.59 -9.01
CA ASN A 97 -25.21 -3.39 -9.49
C ASN A 97 -25.22 -3.25 -11.02
N HIS A 98 -24.47 -4.07 -11.75
CA HIS A 98 -24.42 -4.02 -13.23
C HIS A 98 -25.46 -4.94 -13.92
N ASP A 99 -26.19 -5.77 -13.16
CA ASP A 99 -27.27 -6.63 -13.67
C ASP A 99 -28.66 -5.93 -13.67
N ARG A 100 -28.70 -4.59 -13.74
CA ARG A 100 -29.97 -3.82 -13.80
C ARG A 100 -30.19 -3.00 -15.07
N ASP A 101 -29.28 -3.06 -16.05
CA ASP A 101 -29.35 -2.19 -17.24
C ASP A 101 -29.49 -2.93 -18.59
N HIS A 102 -30.05 -4.15 -18.62
CA HIS A 102 -30.27 -4.88 -19.87
C HIS A 102 -31.72 -5.34 -20.10
N LYS A 103 -32.72 -4.68 -19.50
CA LYS A 103 -34.12 -5.00 -19.81
C LYS A 103 -35.08 -3.80 -19.76
N LYS A 104 -34.91 -2.87 -20.70
CA LYS A 104 -36.01 -2.02 -21.19
C LYS A 104 -35.74 -1.59 -22.64
N ILE A 105 -36.16 -2.42 -23.60
CA ILE A 105 -36.72 -1.99 -24.89
C ILE A 105 -37.88 -2.92 -25.18
#